data_AF-A0AAE5HUI7-F1
#
_entry.id   AF-A0AAE5HUI7-F1
#
_cell.length_a   1.000
_cell.length_b   1.000
_cell.length_c   1.000
_cell.angle_alpha   90.00
_cell.angle_beta   90.00
_cell.angle_gamma   90.00
#
_symmetry.space_group_name_H-M   'P 1'
#
loop_
_entity.id
_entity.type
_entity.pdbx_description
1 polymer ?
#
loop_
_entity_poly.entity_id
_entity_poly.type
_entity_poly.pdbx_seq_one_letter_code
_entity_poly.pdbx_strand_id
1 'polypeptide(L)'
;MANILQTQLTGIFNRLNQQELDIQMAAQCLIQAIGGEGHVYVKGYGDLNCFEDYVLNSNEKLEASKRLTDLESYDALDTTDRVLLFSPFYTEEVQADTQRLIDLDVDFVLICNKNKETPIPDHLLHYIDLCTPRPIVYTEDYDKIVQPHPMAFTYVYYEIYTQMIEMIRDLDLNVEE
;
A
#
# COMPACT_ATOMS: atom_id res chain seq x y z
N MET A 1 18.47 -12.91 -24.70
CA MET A 1 17.64 -12.89 -23.48
C MET A 1 18.27 -12.13 -22.30
N ALA A 2 19.49 -11.58 -22.39
CA ALA A 2 20.00 -10.70 -21.33
C ALA A 2 19.26 -9.34 -21.32
N ASN A 3 18.80 -8.94 -20.14
CA ASN A 3 18.20 -7.66 -19.73
C ASN A 3 16.73 -7.31 -20.05
N ILE A 4 15.90 -8.20 -20.61
CA ILE A 4 14.45 -7.91 -20.76
C ILE A 4 13.79 -7.64 -19.40
N LEU A 5 14.05 -8.50 -18.41
CA LEU A 5 13.51 -8.33 -17.06
C LEU A 5 13.95 -6.99 -16.46
N GLN A 6 15.24 -6.69 -16.52
CA GLN A 6 15.79 -5.44 -15.98
C GLN A 6 15.15 -4.21 -16.63
N THR A 7 15.11 -4.16 -17.96
CA THR A 7 14.52 -3.01 -18.68
C THR A 7 13.05 -2.81 -18.32
N GLN A 8 12.28 -3.89 -18.19
CA GLN A 8 10.87 -3.80 -17.82
C GLN A 8 10.68 -3.38 -16.36
N LEU A 9 11.51 -3.89 -15.44
CA LEU A 9 11.51 -3.47 -14.04
C LEU A 9 11.87 -1.99 -13.89
N THR A 10 12.89 -1.50 -14.60
CA THR A 10 13.21 -0.06 -14.65
C THR A 10 12.01 0.75 -15.13
N GLY A 11 11.29 0.27 -16.14
CA GLY A 11 10.05 0.92 -16.59
C GLY A 11 8.94 0.94 -15.53
N ILE A 12 8.80 -0.11 -14.72
CA ILE A 12 7.85 -0.14 -13.59
C ILE A 12 8.28 0.86 -12.52
N PHE A 13 9.53 0.81 -12.06
CA PHE A 13 10.03 1.71 -11.02
C PHE A 13 9.95 3.18 -11.43
N ASN A 14 10.22 3.51 -12.69
CA ASN A 14 10.03 4.88 -13.18
C ASN A 14 8.57 5.35 -13.11
N ARG A 15 7.59 4.45 -13.33
CA ARG A 15 6.16 4.80 -13.19
C ARG A 15 5.74 4.89 -11.72
N LEU A 16 6.28 4.03 -10.86
CA LEU A 16 6.05 4.14 -9.42
C LEU A 16 6.60 5.47 -8.89
N ASN A 17 7.81 5.86 -9.30
CA ASN A 17 8.41 7.14 -8.93
C ASN A 17 7.63 8.36 -9.45
N GLN A 18 6.82 8.22 -10.51
CA GLN A 18 5.94 9.31 -10.97
C GLN A 18 4.75 9.55 -10.04
N GLN A 19 4.48 8.62 -9.12
CA GLN A 19 3.45 8.73 -8.08
C GLN A 19 4.03 9.28 -6.75
N GLU A 20 5.15 10.00 -6.78
CA GLU A 20 5.83 10.49 -5.57
C GLU A 20 4.91 11.30 -4.65
N LEU A 21 4.02 12.13 -5.22
CA LEU A 21 3.07 12.93 -4.46
C LEU A 21 1.97 12.06 -3.83
N ASP A 22 1.44 11.08 -4.57
CA ASP A 22 0.42 10.16 -4.05
C ASP A 22 1.00 9.30 -2.92
N ILE A 23 2.24 8.84 -3.09
CA ILE A 23 2.99 8.09 -2.07
C ILE A 23 3.25 8.97 -0.84
N GLN A 24 3.60 10.24 -1.03
CA GLN A 24 3.75 11.19 0.07
C GLN A 24 2.45 11.42 0.83
N MET A 25 1.34 11.61 0.11
CA MET A 25 0.03 11.79 0.71
C MET A 25 -0.42 10.52 1.47
N ALA A 26 -0.10 9.34 0.97
CA ALA A 26 -0.33 8.09 1.69
C ALA A 26 0.49 8.01 2.99
N ALA A 27 1.77 8.37 2.96
CA ALA A 27 2.60 8.41 4.17
C ALA A 27 2.05 9.40 5.21
N GLN A 28 1.62 10.58 4.76
CA GLN A 28 0.96 11.59 5.60
C GLN A 28 -0.38 11.12 6.17
N CYS A 29 -1.14 10.34 5.41
CA CYS A 29 -2.38 9.74 5.89
C CYS A 29 -2.09 8.77 7.04
N LEU A 30 -1.15 7.83 6.83
CA LEU A 30 -0.83 6.79 7.82
C LEU A 30 -0.19 7.36 9.09
N ILE A 31 0.66 8.39 8.98
CA ILE A 31 1.33 8.96 10.16
C ILE A 31 0.37 9.63 11.13
N GLN A 32 -0.81 10.07 10.67
CA GLN A 32 -1.81 10.68 11.54
C GLN A 32 -2.34 9.72 12.61
N ALA A 33 -2.32 8.39 12.35
CA ALA A 33 -2.62 7.40 13.39
C ALA A 33 -1.49 7.34 14.43
N ILE A 34 -0.23 7.35 13.99
CA ILE A 34 0.96 7.18 14.83
C ILE A 34 1.23 8.41 15.70
N GLY A 35 1.00 9.62 15.17
CA GLY A 35 1.10 10.86 15.94
C GLY A 35 -0.10 11.11 16.87
N GLY A 36 -1.14 10.29 16.78
CA GLY A 36 -2.32 10.31 17.65
C GLY A 36 -2.37 9.11 18.63
N GLU A 37 -3.57 8.82 19.15
CA GLU A 37 -3.83 7.62 19.99
C GLU A 37 -4.30 6.40 19.16
N GLY A 38 -4.26 6.51 17.82
CA GLY A 38 -4.80 5.51 16.88
C GLY A 38 -3.78 4.46 16.43
N HIS A 39 -4.22 3.52 15.60
CA HIS A 39 -3.39 2.45 15.03
C HIS A 39 -3.44 2.43 13.50
N VAL A 40 -2.39 1.87 12.89
CA VAL A 40 -2.40 1.55 11.45
C VAL A 40 -2.82 0.09 11.27
N TYR A 41 -4.06 -0.15 10.86
CA TYR A 41 -4.53 -1.50 10.57
C TYR A 41 -4.15 -1.92 9.16
N VAL A 42 -3.64 -3.14 9.01
CA VAL A 42 -3.05 -3.63 7.76
C VAL A 42 -3.81 -4.85 7.27
N LYS A 43 -4.13 -4.88 5.98
CA LYS A 43 -4.66 -6.08 5.30
C LYS A 43 -4.09 -6.22 3.90
N GLY A 44 -3.52 -7.37 3.64
CA GLY A 44 -3.05 -7.79 2.33
C GLY A 44 -3.96 -8.83 1.69
N TYR A 45 -4.04 -8.82 0.36
CA TYR A 45 -4.88 -9.76 -0.39
C TYR A 45 -4.04 -10.56 -1.38
N GLY A 46 -4.51 -11.77 -1.71
CA GLY A 46 -3.86 -12.67 -2.66
C GLY A 46 -2.37 -12.85 -2.36
N ASP A 47 -1.55 -12.83 -3.40
CA ASP A 47 -0.10 -13.05 -3.27
C ASP A 47 0.65 -11.97 -2.48
N LEU A 48 0.03 -10.80 -2.26
CA LEU A 48 0.65 -9.76 -1.43
C LEU A 48 0.38 -9.93 0.06
N ASN A 49 -0.57 -10.77 0.48
CA ASN A 49 -0.87 -10.98 1.91
C ASN A 49 0.34 -11.42 2.75
N CYS A 50 1.36 -12.01 2.11
CA CYS A 50 2.60 -12.40 2.74
C CYS A 50 3.38 -11.22 3.34
N PHE A 51 3.09 -9.98 2.94
CA PHE A 51 3.70 -8.78 3.49
C PHE A 51 3.06 -8.28 4.79
N GLU A 52 1.89 -8.79 5.22
CA GLU A 52 1.29 -8.34 6.48
C GLU A 52 2.26 -8.50 7.66
N ASP A 53 2.85 -9.69 7.83
CA ASP A 53 3.83 -9.92 8.90
C ASP A 53 5.07 -9.05 8.78
N TYR A 54 5.48 -8.73 7.55
CA TYR A 54 6.63 -7.86 7.32
C TYR A 54 6.32 -6.42 7.77
N VAL A 55 5.15 -5.90 7.41
CA VAL A 55 4.70 -4.56 7.83
C VAL A 55 4.56 -4.46 9.36
N LEU A 56 4.17 -5.55 10.03
CA LEU A 56 3.89 -5.55 11.47
C LEU A 56 5.11 -5.85 12.34
N ASN A 57 5.97 -6.78 11.91
CA ASN A 57 6.94 -7.43 12.79
C ASN A 57 8.39 -7.36 12.30
N SER A 58 8.66 -6.77 11.12
CA SER A 58 10.04 -6.62 10.63
C SER A 58 10.81 -5.52 11.36
N ASN A 59 12.11 -5.41 11.08
CA ASN A 59 12.93 -4.28 11.54
C ASN A 59 12.50 -2.95 10.87
N GLU A 60 11.74 -3.03 9.78
CA GLU A 60 11.26 -1.89 8.99
C GLU A 60 9.73 -1.86 9.06
N LYS A 61 9.15 -2.28 10.20
CA LYS A 61 7.71 -2.29 10.46
C LYS A 61 7.15 -0.86 10.53
N LEU A 62 5.85 -0.73 10.30
CA LEU A 62 5.14 0.50 10.66
C LEU A 62 4.87 0.49 12.17
N GLU A 63 5.24 1.57 12.86
CA GLU A 63 4.94 1.71 14.28
C GLU A 63 3.43 1.75 14.54
N ALA A 64 3.01 1.24 15.71
CA ALA A 64 1.60 1.07 16.07
C ALA A 64 0.73 0.29 15.05
N SER A 65 1.34 -0.51 14.17
CA SER A 65 0.59 -1.31 13.22
C SER A 65 -0.04 -2.57 13.83
N LYS A 66 -1.23 -2.93 13.34
CA LYS A 66 -2.00 -4.11 13.75
C LYS A 66 -2.61 -4.80 12.52
N ARG A 67 -2.97 -6.08 12.64
CA ARG A 67 -3.71 -6.74 11.54
C ARG A 67 -5.14 -6.26 11.59
N LEU A 68 -5.69 -5.90 10.44
CA LEU A 68 -7.11 -5.55 10.34
C LEU A 68 -8.01 -6.74 10.68
N THR A 69 -7.53 -7.95 10.40
CA THR A 69 -8.23 -9.22 10.68
C THR A 69 -8.25 -9.59 12.16
N ASP A 70 -7.45 -8.93 13.00
CA ASP A 70 -7.50 -9.12 14.46
C ASP A 70 -8.68 -8.38 15.10
N LEU A 71 -9.36 -7.51 14.34
CA LEU A 71 -10.57 -6.83 14.80
C LEU A 71 -11.77 -7.78 14.79
N GLU A 72 -12.59 -7.72 15.85
CA GLU A 72 -13.86 -8.46 15.90
C GLU A 72 -14.86 -7.96 14.85
N SER A 73 -14.86 -6.64 14.57
CA SER A 73 -15.63 -5.99 13.52
C SER A 73 -14.93 -4.69 13.10
N TYR A 74 -15.18 -4.23 11.87
CA TYR A 74 -14.73 -2.91 11.42
C TYR A 74 -15.35 -1.77 12.25
N ASP A 75 -16.47 -2.01 12.93
CA ASP A 75 -17.12 -1.02 13.80
C ASP A 75 -16.28 -0.70 15.06
N ALA A 76 -15.20 -1.45 15.29
CA ALA A 76 -14.20 -1.15 16.32
C ALA A 76 -13.17 -0.09 15.89
N LEU A 77 -13.12 0.26 14.60
CA LEU A 77 -12.31 1.36 14.10
C LEU A 77 -12.94 2.70 14.48
N ASP A 78 -12.11 3.68 14.78
CA ASP A 78 -12.54 5.06 14.94
C ASP A 78 -11.78 6.03 14.02
N THR A 79 -12.11 7.32 14.09
CA THR A 79 -11.55 8.37 13.23
C THR A 79 -10.05 8.62 13.43
N THR A 80 -9.46 8.10 14.51
CA THR A 80 -8.02 8.21 14.79
C THR A 80 -7.23 7.07 14.14
N ASP A 81 -7.89 5.97 13.78
CA ASP A 81 -7.27 4.85 13.10
C ASP A 81 -7.06 5.12 11.61
N ARG A 82 -6.09 4.44 11.02
CA ARG A 82 -5.81 4.46 9.59
C ARG A 82 -5.70 3.04 9.07
N VAL A 83 -6.12 2.80 7.83
CA VAL A 83 -6.02 1.46 7.24
C VAL A 83 -5.08 1.45 6.04
N LEU A 84 -4.18 0.48 5.98
CA LEU A 84 -3.33 0.18 4.84
C LEU A 84 -3.80 -1.12 4.16
N LEU A 85 -4.35 -0.99 2.97
CA LEU A 85 -4.80 -2.10 2.14
C LEU A 85 -3.85 -2.29 0.95
N PHE A 86 -3.44 -3.53 0.69
CA PHE A 86 -2.64 -3.84 -0.51
C PHE A 86 -3.02 -5.15 -1.18
N SER A 87 -3.16 -5.12 -2.50
CA SER A 87 -3.60 -6.26 -3.30
C SER A 87 -2.95 -6.23 -4.68
N PRO A 88 -2.69 -7.38 -5.34
CA PRO A 88 -2.33 -7.40 -6.75
C PRO A 88 -3.28 -6.56 -7.62
N PHE A 89 -4.59 -6.65 -7.37
CA PHE A 89 -5.64 -5.97 -8.15
C PHE A 89 -6.82 -5.53 -7.26
N TYR A 90 -7.57 -4.53 -7.71
CA TYR A 90 -8.84 -4.15 -7.10
C TYR A 90 -9.92 -5.21 -7.42
N THR A 91 -10.10 -6.19 -6.54
CA THR A 91 -11.12 -7.25 -6.66
C THR A 91 -12.41 -6.85 -5.95
N GLU A 92 -13.48 -7.65 -6.10
CA GLU A 92 -14.73 -7.46 -5.36
C GLU A 92 -14.52 -7.49 -3.84
N GLU A 93 -13.61 -8.33 -3.33
CA GLU A 93 -13.27 -8.39 -1.91
C GLU A 93 -12.63 -7.09 -1.44
N VAL A 94 -11.64 -6.58 -2.19
CA VAL A 94 -10.99 -5.30 -1.88
C VAL A 94 -12.00 -4.16 -1.95
N GLN A 95 -12.89 -4.19 -2.96
CA GLN A 95 -13.95 -3.20 -3.10
C GLN A 95 -14.89 -3.18 -1.88
N ALA A 96 -15.35 -4.35 -1.44
CA ALA A 96 -16.24 -4.47 -0.29
C ALA A 96 -15.62 -3.87 0.98
N ASP A 97 -14.35 -4.15 1.24
CA ASP A 97 -13.65 -3.60 2.41
C ASP A 97 -13.41 -2.09 2.27
N THR A 98 -13.04 -1.60 1.08
CA THR A 98 -12.91 -0.15 0.86
C THR A 98 -14.24 0.59 1.03
N GLN A 99 -15.35 0.02 0.54
CA GLN A 99 -16.67 0.63 0.72
C GLN A 99 -17.06 0.68 2.19
N ARG A 100 -16.75 -0.38 2.95
CA ARG A 100 -17.01 -0.41 4.39
C ARG A 100 -16.23 0.66 5.15
N LEU A 101 -14.96 0.89 4.79
CA LEU A 101 -14.15 1.95 5.39
C LEU A 101 -14.69 3.35 5.06
N ILE A 102 -15.15 3.55 3.81
CA ILE A 102 -15.81 4.79 3.39
C ILE A 102 -17.09 5.03 4.20
N ASP A 103 -17.93 4.00 4.35
CA ASP A 103 -19.20 4.10 5.08
C ASP A 103 -19.00 4.41 6.58
N LEU A 104 -17.84 4.02 7.12
CA LEU A 104 -17.42 4.26 8.51
C LEU A 104 -16.65 5.58 8.71
N ASP A 105 -16.40 6.35 7.65
CA ASP A 105 -15.59 7.58 7.68
C ASP A 105 -14.17 7.34 8.22
N VAL A 106 -13.57 6.19 7.85
CA VAL A 106 -12.19 5.83 8.22
C VAL A 106 -11.27 6.07 7.03
N ASP A 107 -10.24 6.89 7.24
CA ASP A 107 -9.22 7.16 6.23
C ASP A 107 -8.33 5.94 5.98
N PHE A 108 -8.06 5.66 4.71
CA PHE A 108 -7.25 4.50 4.31
C PHE A 108 -6.41 4.76 3.07
N VAL A 109 -5.32 4.01 2.97
CA VAL A 109 -4.43 3.92 1.81
C VAL A 109 -4.70 2.62 1.07
N LEU A 110 -4.86 2.69 -0.25
CA LEU A 110 -5.03 1.52 -1.12
C LEU A 110 -3.89 1.42 -2.13
N ILE A 111 -3.18 0.29 -2.12
CA ILE A 111 -2.11 -0.03 -3.07
C ILE A 111 -2.51 -1.25 -3.90
N CYS A 112 -2.91 -1.05 -5.16
CA CYS A 112 -3.21 -2.16 -6.07
C CYS A 112 -3.14 -1.76 -7.54
N ASN A 113 -3.20 -2.71 -8.46
CA ASN A 113 -3.51 -2.38 -9.86
C ASN A 113 -5.03 -2.18 -10.04
N LYS A 114 -5.41 -1.32 -10.97
CA LYS A 114 -6.81 -1.22 -11.42
C LYS A 114 -7.28 -2.55 -12.03
N ASN A 115 -8.54 -2.90 -11.80
CA ASN A 115 -9.22 -3.98 -12.48
C ASN A 115 -10.16 -3.40 -13.55
N LYS A 116 -10.32 -4.09 -14.68
CA LYS A 116 -11.24 -3.68 -15.74
C LYS A 116 -12.70 -3.88 -15.35
N GLU A 117 -12.96 -4.90 -14.53
CA GLU A 117 -14.31 -5.31 -14.14
C GLU A 117 -14.81 -4.49 -12.93
N THR A 118 -13.89 -4.08 -12.07
CA THR A 118 -14.17 -3.34 -10.84
C THR A 118 -13.43 -2.00 -10.88
N PRO A 119 -14.11 -0.89 -11.20
CA PRO A 119 -13.49 0.43 -11.22
C PRO A 119 -13.23 0.91 -9.79
N ILE A 120 -12.08 1.54 -9.58
CA ILE A 120 -11.76 2.25 -8.33
C ILE A 120 -12.53 3.57 -8.33
N PRO A 121 -13.24 3.92 -7.25
CA PRO A 121 -13.94 5.20 -7.19
C PRO A 121 -13.00 6.40 -7.35
N ASP A 122 -13.41 7.41 -8.12
CA ASP A 122 -12.58 8.59 -8.41
C ASP A 122 -12.24 9.44 -7.17
N HIS A 123 -12.96 9.25 -6.06
CA HIS A 123 -12.81 10.00 -4.82
C HIS A 123 -11.88 9.34 -3.80
N LEU A 124 -11.19 8.25 -4.15
CA LEU A 124 -10.22 7.61 -3.27
C LEU A 124 -8.95 8.47 -3.20
N LEU A 125 -8.80 9.25 -2.13
CA LEU A 125 -7.75 10.28 -1.99
C LEU A 125 -6.33 9.70 -1.82
N HIS A 126 -6.20 8.45 -1.34
CA HIS A 126 -4.91 7.82 -1.09
C HIS A 126 -4.76 6.48 -1.83
N TYR A 127 -4.86 6.55 -3.16
CA TYR A 127 -4.64 5.41 -4.05
C TYR A 127 -3.24 5.44 -4.66
N ILE A 128 -2.56 4.28 -4.71
CA ILE A 128 -1.28 4.11 -5.41
C ILE A 128 -1.39 2.92 -6.35
N ASP A 129 -1.10 3.14 -7.64
CA ASP A 129 -1.10 2.08 -8.66
C ASP A 129 0.20 1.27 -8.60
N LEU A 130 0.10 -0.06 -8.47
CA LEU A 130 1.26 -0.96 -8.49
C LEU A 130 2.01 -1.00 -9.83
N CYS A 131 1.47 -0.41 -10.89
CA CYS A 131 2.12 -0.30 -12.21
C CYS A 131 2.53 -1.66 -12.82
N THR A 132 1.88 -2.75 -12.39
CA THR A 132 2.13 -4.14 -12.75
C THR A 132 0.86 -4.85 -13.27
N PRO A 133 0.09 -4.27 -14.23
CA PRO A 133 -1.21 -4.80 -14.63
C PRO A 133 -1.14 -6.09 -15.49
N ARG A 134 0.07 -6.51 -15.87
CA ARG A 134 0.32 -7.69 -16.72
C ARG A 134 1.73 -8.22 -16.52
N PRO A 135 2.00 -9.48 -16.89
CA PRO A 135 3.36 -9.98 -16.84
C PRO A 135 4.27 -9.32 -17.89
N ILE A 136 5.56 -9.23 -17.56
CA ILE A 136 6.58 -8.41 -18.26
C ILE A 136 7.67 -9.21 -18.98
N VAL A 137 7.87 -10.48 -18.62
CA VAL A 137 8.84 -11.36 -19.27
C VAL A 137 8.12 -12.30 -20.23
N TYR A 138 8.63 -12.37 -21.46
CA TYR A 138 8.17 -13.29 -22.50
C TYR A 138 9.17 -14.44 -22.64
N THR A 139 8.68 -15.68 -22.69
CA THR A 139 9.50 -16.85 -23.06
C THR A 139 9.79 -16.85 -24.56
N GLU A 140 10.64 -17.77 -25.03
CA GLU A 140 10.86 -17.98 -26.47
C GLU A 140 9.56 -18.42 -27.18
N ASP A 141 8.64 -19.03 -26.45
CA ASP A 141 7.29 -19.42 -26.91
C ASP A 141 6.24 -18.30 -26.73
N TYR A 142 6.67 -17.08 -26.39
CA TYR A 142 5.83 -15.90 -26.12
C TYR A 142 4.91 -15.99 -24.89
N ASP A 143 5.13 -16.96 -23.99
CA ASP A 143 4.42 -17.01 -22.72
C ASP A 143 4.81 -15.85 -21.82
N LYS A 144 3.81 -15.29 -21.12
CA LYS A 144 3.96 -14.18 -20.19
C LYS A 144 4.12 -14.73 -18.77
N ILE A 145 5.31 -14.66 -18.19
CA ILE A 145 5.65 -15.48 -17.01
C ILE A 145 5.92 -14.74 -15.71
N VAL A 146 6.28 -13.44 -15.73
CA VAL A 146 6.66 -12.71 -14.50
C VAL A 146 5.81 -11.45 -14.36
N GLN A 147 5.04 -11.36 -13.27
CA GLN A 147 4.30 -10.16 -12.89
C GLN A 147 4.75 -9.72 -11.49
N PRO A 148 5.61 -8.69 -11.38
CA PRO A 148 6.40 -8.46 -10.18
C PRO A 148 5.65 -7.59 -9.15
N HIS A 149 4.44 -8.00 -8.75
CA HIS A 149 3.68 -7.29 -7.71
C HIS A 149 4.47 -7.13 -6.41
N PRO A 150 5.18 -8.15 -5.88
CA PRO A 150 5.97 -7.99 -4.66
C PRO A 150 7.05 -6.91 -4.77
N MET A 151 7.77 -6.85 -5.90
CA MET A 151 8.82 -5.85 -6.09
C MET A 151 8.25 -4.43 -6.18
N ALA A 152 7.10 -4.26 -6.83
CA ALA A 152 6.42 -2.98 -6.92
C ALA A 152 5.88 -2.54 -5.55
N PHE A 153 5.25 -3.46 -4.81
CA PHE A 153 4.74 -3.20 -3.46
C PHE A 153 5.87 -2.83 -2.51
N THR A 154 6.96 -3.60 -2.46
CA THR A 154 8.11 -3.30 -1.58
C THR A 154 8.74 -1.95 -1.91
N TYR A 155 8.82 -1.56 -3.20
CA TYR A 155 9.27 -0.22 -3.57
C TYR A 155 8.37 0.87 -2.97
N VAL A 156 7.05 0.77 -3.17
CA VAL A 156 6.09 1.72 -2.62
C VAL A 156 6.13 1.74 -1.08
N TYR A 157 6.22 0.57 -0.45
CA TYR A 157 6.32 0.44 0.99
C TYR A 157 7.55 1.15 1.54
N TYR A 158 8.72 0.98 0.93
CA TYR A 158 9.93 1.65 1.39
C TYR A 158 9.90 3.17 1.19
N GLU A 159 9.26 3.66 0.13
CA GLU A 159 9.03 5.09 -0.03
C GLU A 159 8.13 5.62 1.09
N ILE A 160 7.00 4.95 1.36
CA ILE A 160 6.10 5.31 2.48
C ILE A 160 6.86 5.28 3.82
N TYR A 161 7.54 4.17 4.10
CA TYR A 161 8.29 3.97 5.35
C TYR A 161 9.34 5.06 5.55
N THR A 162 10.14 5.36 4.52
CA THR A 162 11.17 6.41 4.59
C THR A 162 10.55 7.76 4.90
N GLN A 163 9.46 8.12 4.22
CA GLN A 163 8.77 9.38 4.48
C GLN A 163 8.18 9.45 5.88
N MET A 164 7.58 8.36 6.37
CA MET A 164 7.05 8.30 7.74
C MET A 164 8.16 8.44 8.78
N ILE A 165 9.33 7.81 8.59
CA ILE A 165 10.48 7.95 9.50
C ILE A 165 10.95 9.40 9.58
N GLU A 166 11.04 10.10 8.44
CA GLU A 166 11.43 11.52 8.43
C GLU A 166 10.37 12.39 9.14
N MET A 167 9.07 12.14 8.90
CA MET A 167 7.98 12.85 9.59
C MET A 167 7.99 12.63 11.10
N ILE A 168 8.26 11.41 11.57
CA ILE A 168 8.35 11.10 13.01
C ILE A 168 9.51 11.87 13.65
N ARG A 169 10.67 11.88 13.00
CA ARG A 169 11.84 12.61 13.49
C ARG A 169 11.56 14.11 13.60
N ASP A 170 10.90 14.68 12.60
CA ASP A 170 10.51 16.09 12.63
C ASP A 170 9.53 16.39 13.77
N LEU A 171 8.60 15.48 14.08
CA LEU A 171 7.68 15.61 15.22
C LEU A 171 8.43 15.57 16.56
N ASP A 172 9.34 14.61 16.75
CA ASP A 172 10.11 14.47 17.99
C ASP A 172 11.01 15.69 18.26
N LEU A 173 11.65 16.23 17.22
CA LEU A 173 12.48 17.43 17.32
C LEU A 173 11.69 18.66 17.78
N ASN A 174 10.41 18.77 17.42
CA ASN A 174 9.55 19.88 17.82
C ASN A 174 9.02 19.76 19.26
N VAL A 175 9.14 18.60 19.92
CA VAL A 175 8.73 18.40 21.31
C VAL A 175 9.86 18.75 22.29
N GLU A 176 11.12 18.77 21.82
CA GLU A 176 12.30 19.08 22.65
C GLU A 176 12.68 20.59 22.70
N GLU A 177 12.02 21.46 21.90
CA GLU A 177 12.15 22.93 21.94
C GLU A 177 11.11 23.62 22.83
#